data_AF-A0A962Y1I6-F1
#
_entry.id   AF-A0A962Y1I6-F1
#
_cell.length_a   1.000
_cell.length_b   1.000
_cell.length_c   1.000
_cell.angle_alpha   90.00
_cell.angle_beta   90.00
_cell.angle_gamma   90.00
#
_symmetry.space_group_name_H-M   'P 1'
#
loop_
_entity.id
_entity.type
_entity.pdbx_description
1 polymer ?
#
loop_
_entity_poly.entity_id
_entity_poly.type
_entity_poly.pdbx_seq_one_letter_code
_entity_poly.pdbx_strand_id
1 'polypeptide(L)'
;MSKIWVVVADASRARIFSAAKPADGLTEIEAFSNPEGRLHEGDLVSDRGGRISNGEGARHGYGAGNQAKDDVTNRFAAEVCKRLEKGR
;
A
#
# COMPACT_ATOMS: atom_id res chain seq x y z
N MET A 1 17.83 -8.73 -23.13
CA MET A 1 16.45 -9.15 -22.81
C MET A 1 15.82 -8.08 -21.94
N SER A 2 14.72 -7.46 -22.36
CA SER A 2 13.99 -6.50 -21.53
C SER A 2 13.18 -7.27 -20.48
N LYS A 3 13.61 -7.23 -19.22
CA LYS A 3 12.84 -7.78 -18.09
C LYS A 3 11.85 -6.72 -17.63
N ILE A 4 10.56 -6.98 -17.77
CA ILE A 4 9.50 -6.08 -17.29
C ILE A 4 9.32 -6.35 -15.81
N TRP A 5 9.30 -5.30 -15.00
CA TRP A 5 9.04 -5.39 -13.57
C TRP A 5 7.66 -4.81 -13.29
N VAL A 6 6.83 -5.57 -12.59
CA VAL A 6 5.48 -5.15 -12.21
C VAL A 6 5.41 -5.13 -10.70
N VAL A 7 5.02 -4.00 -10.12
CA VAL A 7 4.86 -3.86 -8.67
C VAL A 7 3.39 -3.67 -8.38
N VAL A 8 2.87 -4.49 -7.46
CA VAL A 8 1.52 -4.36 -6.91
C VAL A 8 1.68 -4.05 -5.43
N ALA A 9 1.32 -2.84 -5.00
CA ALA A 9 1.49 -2.40 -3.63
C ALA A 9 0.21 -1.76 -3.08
N ASP A 10 -0.01 -2.00 -1.80
CA ASP A 10 -1.02 -1.42 -0.92
C ASP A 10 -0.32 -0.97 0.39
N ALA A 11 -1.01 -0.21 1.24
CA ALA A 11 -0.50 0.20 2.55
C ALA A 11 -0.08 -0.98 3.44
N SER A 12 -0.67 -2.17 3.25
CA SER A 12 -0.42 -3.35 4.07
C SER A 12 0.50 -4.40 3.43
N ARG A 13 0.73 -4.35 2.11
CA ARG A 13 1.47 -5.39 1.38
C ARG A 13 1.99 -4.87 0.05
N ALA A 14 3.18 -5.29 -0.36
CA ALA A 14 3.69 -5.09 -1.70
C ALA A 14 4.23 -6.39 -2.30
N ARG A 15 4.05 -6.61 -3.59
CA ARG A 15 4.56 -7.77 -4.34
C ARG A 15 5.21 -7.29 -5.62
N ILE A 16 6.39 -7.83 -5.91
CA ILE A 16 7.18 -7.52 -7.10
C ILE A 16 7.16 -8.76 -7.99
N PHE A 17 6.81 -8.56 -9.25
CA PHE A 17 6.78 -9.58 -10.27
C PHE A 17 7.73 -9.21 -11.41
N SER A 18 8.16 -10.24 -12.14
CA SER A 18 8.80 -10.05 -13.44
C SER A 18 8.08 -10.78 -14.55
N ALA A 19 8.09 -10.17 -15.73
CA ALA A 19 7.64 -10.76 -16.98
C ALA A 19 8.77 -10.69 -18.01
N ALA A 20 8.90 -11.73 -18.82
CA ALA A 20 9.87 -11.76 -19.91
C ALA A 20 9.40 -10.94 -21.13
N LYS A 21 8.08 -10.87 -21.34
CA LYS A 21 7.45 -10.12 -22.44
C LYS A 21 6.12 -9.49 -21.98
N PRO A 22 5.61 -8.45 -22.66
CA PRO A 22 4.25 -7.98 -22.45
C PRO A 22 3.24 -9.12 -22.66
N ALA A 23 2.24 -9.23 -21.79
CA ALA A 23 1.22 -10.29 -21.77
C ALA A 23 1.72 -11.72 -21.47
N ASP A 24 2.98 -11.89 -21.07
CA ASP A 24 3.48 -13.16 -20.54
C ASP A 24 3.09 -13.35 -19.06
N GLY A 25 3.26 -14.57 -18.55
CA GLY A 25 3.01 -14.87 -17.14
C GLY A 25 3.85 -14.01 -16.20
N LEU A 26 3.25 -13.59 -15.09
CA LEU A 26 3.95 -12.86 -14.02
C LEU A 26 4.59 -13.85 -13.04
N THR A 27 5.91 -13.81 -12.94
CA THR A 27 6.65 -14.57 -11.93
C THR A 27 6.92 -13.68 -10.73
N GLU A 28 6.37 -14.05 -9.58
CA GLU A 28 6.64 -13.35 -8.32
C GLU A 28 8.12 -13.49 -7.94
N ILE A 29 8.77 -12.36 -7.69
CA ILE A 29 10.16 -12.28 -7.25
C ILE A 29 10.20 -12.14 -5.73
N GLU A 30 9.34 -11.29 -5.17
CA GLU A 30 9.41 -10.92 -3.76
C GLU A 30 8.09 -10.33 -3.25
N ALA A 31 7.83 -10.53 -1.96
CA ALA A 31 6.69 -9.98 -1.27
C ALA A 31 7.12 -9.30 0.04
N PHE A 32 6.52 -8.15 0.32
CA PHE A 32 6.68 -7.35 1.51
C PHE A 32 5.35 -7.30 2.24
N SER A 33 5.39 -7.41 3.57
CA SER A 33 4.21 -7.25 4.43
C SER A 33 4.41 -6.07 5.37
N ASN A 34 3.43 -5.19 5.44
CA ASN A 34 3.33 -4.12 6.41
C ASN A 34 2.11 -4.35 7.33
N PRO A 35 2.26 -5.14 8.41
CA PRO A 35 1.15 -5.43 9.32
C PRO A 35 0.60 -4.16 9.99
N GLU A 36 1.41 -3.11 10.14
CA GLU A 36 1.00 -1.81 10.67
C GLU A 36 0.01 -1.08 9.76
N GLY A 37 0.08 -1.32 8.44
CA GLY A 37 -0.91 -0.82 7.47
C GLY A 37 -2.27 -1.50 7.57
N ARG A 38 -2.31 -2.80 7.94
CA ARG A 38 -3.57 -3.58 8.07
C ARG A 38 -4.46 -3.06 9.20
N LEU A 39 -3.87 -2.57 10.29
CA LEU A 39 -4.62 -2.03 11.43
C LEU A 39 -5.53 -0.85 11.05
N HIS A 40 -5.31 -0.21 9.90
CA HIS A 40 -6.06 0.96 9.44
C HIS A 40 -6.91 0.76 8.16
N GLU A 41 -6.82 -0.37 7.44
CA GLU A 41 -7.80 -0.70 6.38
C GLU A 41 -9.23 -0.87 6.95
N GLY A 42 -9.34 -1.25 8.23
CA GLY A 42 -10.63 -1.34 8.94
C GLY A 42 -11.42 -0.04 8.93
N ASP A 43 -10.75 1.12 8.85
CA ASP A 43 -11.38 2.44 8.76
C ASP A 43 -11.78 2.81 7.31
N LEU A 44 -11.13 2.23 6.29
CA LEU A 44 -11.37 2.52 4.86
C LEU A 44 -12.47 1.66 4.22
N VAL A 45 -12.81 0.50 4.81
CA VAL A 45 -13.90 -0.38 4.33
C VAL A 45 -15.30 0.15 4.68
N SER A 46 -15.42 1.31 5.34
CA SER A 46 -16.72 1.91 5.64
C SER A 46 -17.39 2.61 4.44
N ASP A 47 -16.65 2.88 3.35
CA ASP A 47 -17.15 3.78 2.28
C ASP A 47 -17.60 3.09 0.98
N ARG A 48 -17.81 1.76 1.01
CA ARG A 48 -18.41 1.06 -0.14
C ARG A 48 -19.71 0.35 0.25
N GLY A 49 -20.73 1.16 0.52
CA GLY A 49 -22.12 0.71 0.66
C GLY A 49 -23.01 1.80 1.26
N GLY A 50 -23.55 2.68 0.40
CA GLY A 50 -24.19 3.92 0.83
C GLY A 50 -25.31 3.79 1.86
N ARG A 51 -25.28 4.67 2.86
CA ARG A 51 -26.49 5.20 3.50
C ARG A 51 -26.17 6.49 4.26
N ILE A 52 -26.94 7.52 3.96
CA ILE A 52 -26.99 8.79 4.67
C ILE A 52 -27.32 8.50 6.15
N SER A 53 -26.56 9.07 7.08
CA SER A 53 -27.00 9.29 8.46
C SER A 53 -26.30 10.52 9.02
N ASN A 54 -27.07 11.61 9.08
CA ASN A 54 -26.76 12.83 9.81
C ASN A 54 -26.62 12.48 11.30
N GLY A 55 -25.58 12.96 11.98
CA GLY A 55 -25.32 12.62 13.39
C GLY A 55 -24.07 13.27 13.97
N GLU A 56 -24.20 14.54 14.30
CA GLU A 56 -23.54 15.30 15.36
C GLU A 56 -22.38 14.63 16.17
N GLY A 57 -21.19 15.23 16.03
CA GLY A 57 -20.23 15.41 17.13
C GLY A 57 -19.27 14.26 17.47
N ALA A 58 -18.00 14.37 17.07
CA ALA A 58 -16.85 14.21 17.98
C ALA A 58 -15.49 14.43 17.27
N ARG A 59 -14.94 15.64 17.48
CA ARG A 59 -13.50 15.94 17.69
C ARG A 59 -12.54 15.64 16.54
N HIS A 60 -12.29 16.70 15.77
CA HIS A 60 -11.08 16.92 14.99
C HIS A 60 -9.82 16.81 15.86
N GLY A 61 -9.19 15.64 15.87
CA GLY A 61 -7.79 15.45 16.25
C GLY A 61 -6.87 15.54 15.03
N TYR A 62 -6.81 16.70 14.37
CA TYR A 62 -5.79 16.96 13.36
C TYR A 62 -4.43 17.15 14.06
N GLY A 63 -3.47 16.26 13.84
CA GLY A 63 -2.10 16.50 14.28
C GLY A 63 -1.24 15.25 14.39
N ALA A 64 -1.34 14.53 15.50
CA ALA A 64 -0.34 13.50 15.82
C ALA A 64 -0.64 12.13 15.20
N GLY A 65 -1.91 11.73 15.14
CA GLY A 65 -2.29 10.40 14.65
C GLY A 65 -2.10 10.24 13.14
N ASN A 66 -2.35 11.29 12.35
CA ASN A 66 -2.22 11.21 10.89
C ASN A 66 -0.75 11.25 10.43
N GLN A 67 0.09 12.09 11.06
CA GLN A 67 1.52 12.16 10.72
C GLN A 67 2.23 10.81 10.94
N ALA A 68 2.01 10.16 12.08
CA ALA A 68 2.61 8.85 12.33
C ALA A 68 2.15 7.77 11.32
N LYS A 69 0.92 7.87 10.80
CA LYS A 69 0.37 6.96 9.77
C LYS A 69 1.00 7.22 8.40
N ASP A 70 1.10 8.49 8.03
CA ASP A 70 1.72 8.93 6.78
C ASP A 70 3.22 8.56 6.77
N ASP A 71 3.88 8.65 7.93
CA ASP A 71 5.29 8.27 8.11
C ASP A 71 5.53 6.76 7.92
N VAL A 72 4.69 5.90 8.51
CA VAL A 72 4.79 4.43 8.35
C VAL A 72 4.56 4.03 6.90
N THR A 73 3.54 4.60 6.26
CA THR A 73 3.22 4.31 4.85
C THR A 73 4.33 4.79 3.92
N ASN A 74 4.84 6.02 4.13
CA ASN A 74 5.96 6.55 3.36
C ASN A 74 7.24 5.74 3.55
N ARG A 75 7.51 5.29 4.79
CA ARG A 75 8.66 4.42 5.07
C ARG A 75 8.55 3.08 4.34
N PHE A 76 7.37 2.48 4.35
CA PHE A 76 7.12 1.23 3.62
C PHE A 76 7.28 1.42 2.10
N ALA A 77 6.72 2.49 1.54
CA ALA A 77 6.90 2.82 0.13
C ALA A 77 8.37 3.04 -0.22
N ALA A 78 9.13 3.73 0.64
CA ALA A 78 10.57 3.94 0.45
C ALA A 78 11.36 2.62 0.47
N GLU A 79 10.97 1.66 1.31
CA GLU A 79 11.59 0.33 1.35
C GLU A 79 11.37 -0.44 0.03
N VAL A 80 10.14 -0.44 -0.48
CA VAL A 80 9.80 -1.06 -1.77
C VAL A 80 10.59 -0.40 -2.90
N CYS A 81 10.66 0.94 -2.93
CA CYS A 81 11.44 1.69 -3.92
C CYS A 81 12.94 1.33 -3.87
N LYS A 82 13.53 1.30 -2.66
CA LYS A 82 14.94 0.92 -2.48
C LYS A 82 15.22 -0.50 -2.97
N ARG A 83 14.28 -1.42 -2.81
CA ARG A 83 14.41 -2.77 -3.34
C ARG A 83 14.40 -2.79 -4.87
N LEU A 84 13.52 -2.00 -5.49
CA LEU A 84 13.44 -1.87 -6.94
C LEU A 84 14.74 -1.29 -7.51
N GLU A 85 15.31 -0.27 -6.87
CA GLU A 85 16.58 0.32 -7.29
C GLU A 85 17.75 -0.66 -7.22
N LYS A 86 17.84 -1.48 -6.17
CA LYS A 86 18.85 -2.56 -6.08
C LYS A 86 18.68 -3.65 -7.14
N GLY A 87 17.48 -3.77 -7.68
CA GLY A 87 17.10 -4.80 -8.63
C GLY A 87 17.22 -4.39 -10.10
N ARG A 88 17.37 -3.10 -10.38
CA ARG A 88 17.68 -2.55 -11.70
C ARG A 88 19.09 -2.96 -12.14
#